data_AF-A0A7Y8H2Z1-F1
#
_entry.id   AF-A0A7Y8H2Z1-F1
#
_cell.length_a   1.000
_cell.length_b   1.000
_cell.length_c   1.000
_cell.angle_alpha   90.00
_cell.angle_beta   90.00
_cell.angle_gamma   90.00
#
_symmetry.space_group_name_H-M   'P 1'
#
loop_
_entity.id
_entity.type
_entity.pdbx_description
1 polymer ?
#
loop_
_entity_poly.entity_id
_entity_poly.type
_entity_poly.pdbx_seq_one_letter_code
_entity_poly.pdbx_strand_id
1 'polypeptide(L)'
;MPLALGLIETRGLVAAIEAADAMLKAANVRLVGKERAEAGLITVKVVGETAAVKSAVDAGASAAQRVGELVSTHVIPKPDDSLVKLFPELSEKETELPEKLISDEEFPAGDNRRELEVPVKRVIKRGVKRRTESEIKPELFDRKTESTSDTISRLRKEALGEQPEIESPRQKVLTGKPPEEELLKLNVHQLRRLARSTEGFPIKGRQISKANRDTLLSYFAGLK
;
A
#
# COMPACT_ATOMS: atom_id res chain seq x y z
N MET A 1 29.97 11.93 -1.20
CA MET A 1 29.65 11.44 0.16
C MET A 1 28.59 10.35 0.06
N PRO A 2 28.33 9.50 1.07
CA PRO A 2 27.26 8.52 0.96
C PRO A 2 25.89 9.21 1.00
N LEU A 3 24.99 8.80 0.12
CA LEU A 3 23.58 9.24 0.12
C LEU A 3 22.88 8.77 1.40
N ALA A 4 21.78 9.45 1.77
CA ALA A 4 20.93 9.01 2.87
C ALA A 4 20.21 7.70 2.50
N LEU A 5 19.92 6.86 3.50
CA LEU A 5 19.21 5.59 3.33
C LEU A 5 17.84 5.66 4.02
N GLY A 6 16.78 5.32 3.29
CA GLY A 6 15.43 5.16 3.81
C GLY A 6 15.02 3.69 3.80
N LEU A 7 14.37 3.26 4.88
CA LEU A 7 13.93 1.89 5.10
C LEU A 7 12.46 1.87 5.52
N ILE A 8 11.65 1.03 4.87
CA ILE A 8 10.29 0.71 5.29
C ILE A 8 10.15 -0.80 5.36
N GLU A 9 9.80 -1.33 6.52
CA GLU A 9 9.51 -2.75 6.71
C GLU A 9 8.01 -2.98 6.90
N THR A 10 7.46 -3.92 6.14
CA THR A 10 6.06 -4.33 6.21
C THR A 10 5.94 -5.82 6.41
N ARG A 11 4.79 -6.28 6.93
CA ARG A 11 4.42 -7.69 6.84
C ARG A 11 3.63 -7.92 5.56
N GLY A 12 4.21 -8.70 4.65
CA GLY A 12 3.65 -9.03 3.34
C GLY A 12 4.17 -8.12 2.22
N LEU A 13 4.19 -8.69 1.01
CA LEU A 13 4.78 -8.04 -0.18
C LEU A 13 3.90 -6.91 -0.75
N VAL A 14 2.57 -6.99 -0.61
CA VAL A 14 1.65 -6.00 -1.18
C VAL A 14 1.86 -4.62 -0.55
N ALA A 15 1.93 -4.56 0.79
CA ALA A 15 2.19 -3.32 1.51
C ALA A 15 3.58 -2.73 1.19
N ALA A 16 4.59 -3.60 1.00
CA ALA A 16 5.93 -3.18 0.58
C ALA A 16 5.92 -2.54 -0.83
N ILE A 17 5.18 -3.13 -1.78
CA ILE A 17 5.08 -2.59 -3.14
C ILE A 17 4.37 -1.22 -3.12
N GLU A 18 3.26 -1.10 -2.39
CA GLU A 18 2.56 0.17 -2.22
C GLU A 18 3.46 1.25 -1.58
N ALA A 19 4.23 0.87 -0.55
CA ALA A 19 5.19 1.76 0.07
C ALA A 19 6.24 2.24 -0.93
N ALA A 20 6.78 1.34 -1.75
CA ALA A 20 7.79 1.65 -2.76
C ALA A 20 7.26 2.64 -3.80
N ASP A 21 6.06 2.39 -4.33
CA ASP A 21 5.41 3.27 -5.31
C ASP A 21 5.17 4.68 -4.73
N ALA A 22 4.67 4.76 -3.51
CA ALA A 22 4.44 6.04 -2.83
C ALA A 22 5.75 6.80 -2.53
N MET A 23 6.81 6.10 -2.11
CA MET A 23 8.14 6.70 -1.88
C MET A 23 8.68 7.37 -3.15
N LEU A 24 8.62 6.68 -4.29
CA LEU A 24 9.17 7.17 -5.57
C LEU A 24 8.35 8.31 -6.18
N LYS A 25 7.05 8.37 -5.88
CA LYS A 25 6.17 9.47 -6.33
C LYS A 25 6.29 10.72 -5.46
N ALA A 26 6.67 10.58 -4.19
CA ALA A 26 6.67 11.68 -3.23
C ALA A 26 7.93 12.55 -3.30
N ALA A 27 9.09 11.99 -3.66
CA ALA A 27 10.34 12.72 -3.68
C ALA A 27 11.34 12.14 -4.70
N ASN A 28 12.37 12.91 -5.02
CA ASN A 28 13.47 12.46 -5.88
C ASN A 28 14.40 11.50 -5.11
N VAL A 29 14.01 10.23 -5.05
CA VAL A 29 14.76 9.14 -4.43
C VAL A 29 14.87 7.96 -5.39
N ARG A 30 15.90 7.15 -5.24
CA ARG A 30 16.12 5.94 -6.04
C ARG A 30 15.79 4.70 -5.23
N LEU A 31 15.01 3.79 -5.80
CA LEU A 31 14.78 2.47 -5.24
C LEU A 31 16.06 1.65 -5.34
N VAL A 32 16.55 1.16 -4.20
CA VAL A 32 17.67 0.22 -4.14
C VAL A 32 17.16 -1.21 -4.34
N GLY A 33 16.03 -1.54 -3.73
CA GLY A 33 15.41 -2.85 -3.86
C GLY A 33 14.63 -3.22 -2.61
N LYS A 34 14.37 -4.53 -2.46
CA LYS A 34 13.70 -5.11 -1.29
C LYS A 34 14.51 -6.26 -0.72
N GLU A 35 14.55 -6.35 0.60
CA GLU A 35 15.01 -7.51 1.34
C GLU A 35 13.83 -8.28 1.90
N ARG A 36 13.95 -9.60 1.95
CA ARG A 36 12.96 -10.47 2.57
C ARG A 36 13.61 -11.18 3.76
N ALA A 37 13.03 -10.98 4.94
CA ALA A 37 13.33 -11.76 6.10
C ALA A 37 12.27 -12.87 6.31
N GLU A 38 12.39 -13.61 7.41
CA GLU A 38 11.43 -14.63 7.80
C GLU A 38 10.08 -14.02 8.22
N ALA A 39 9.08 -14.87 8.45
CA ALA A 39 7.73 -14.48 8.89
C ALA A 39 7.01 -13.47 7.95
N GLY A 40 7.44 -13.37 6.69
CA GLY A 40 6.84 -12.49 5.70
C GLY A 40 7.20 -11.02 5.87
N LEU A 41 8.28 -10.71 6.61
CA LEU A 41 8.81 -9.35 6.72
C LEU A 41 9.54 -8.98 5.43
N ILE A 42 9.14 -7.85 4.85
CA ILE A 42 9.71 -7.30 3.62
C ILE A 42 10.17 -5.87 3.91
N THR A 43 11.45 -5.61 3.71
CA THR A 43 12.03 -4.27 3.86
C THR A 43 12.32 -3.68 2.49
N VAL A 44 11.77 -2.50 2.19
CA VAL A 44 12.08 -1.72 0.99
C VAL A 44 13.10 -0.64 1.33
N LYS A 45 14.06 -0.43 0.43
CA LYS A 45 15.21 0.46 0.62
C LYS A 45 15.25 1.52 -0.47
N VAL A 46 15.37 2.79 -0.09
CA VAL A 46 15.55 3.92 -1.02
C VAL A 46 16.74 4.78 -0.63
N VAL A 47 17.37 5.45 -1.59
CA VAL A 47 18.50 6.35 -1.36
C VAL A 47 18.31 7.70 -2.04
N GLY A 48 18.91 8.74 -1.48
CA GLY A 48 18.85 10.11 -2.03
C GLY A 48 19.37 11.15 -1.05
N GLU A 49 19.05 12.42 -1.30
CA GLU A 49 19.31 13.49 -0.32
C GLU A 49 18.46 13.29 0.94
N THR A 50 19.00 13.66 2.10
CA THR A 50 18.36 13.43 3.41
C THR A 50 16.91 13.94 3.47
N ALA A 51 16.64 15.14 2.94
CA ALA A 51 15.30 15.72 2.95
C ALA A 51 14.32 14.97 2.03
N ALA A 52 14.79 14.55 0.85
CA ALA A 52 14.01 13.76 -0.09
C ALA A 52 13.68 12.37 0.50
N VAL A 53 14.67 11.71 1.10
CA VAL A 53 14.49 10.39 1.75
C VAL A 53 13.49 10.47 2.90
N LYS A 54 13.56 11.50 3.75
CA LYS A 54 12.59 11.70 4.83
C LYS A 54 11.17 11.85 4.29
N SER A 55 10.98 12.70 3.29
CA SER A 55 9.67 12.94 2.66
C SER A 55 9.13 11.68 1.99
N ALA A 56 9.99 10.91 1.31
CA ALA A 56 9.62 9.64 0.72
C ALA A 56 9.16 8.64 1.77
N VAL A 57 9.95 8.44 2.84
CA VAL A 57 9.63 7.46 3.90
C VAL A 57 8.30 7.81 4.59
N ASP A 58 8.04 9.08 4.89
CA ASP A 58 6.78 9.52 5.50
C ASP A 58 5.57 9.18 4.60
N ALA A 59 5.67 9.45 3.29
CA ALA A 59 4.63 9.12 2.31
C ALA A 59 4.43 7.60 2.15
N GLY A 60 5.53 6.85 2.03
CA GLY A 60 5.52 5.40 1.91
C GLY A 60 4.94 4.71 3.14
N ALA A 61 5.26 5.20 4.34
CA ALA A 61 4.75 4.67 5.60
C ALA A 61 3.23 4.84 5.71
N SER A 62 2.71 6.01 5.31
CA SER A 62 1.28 6.26 5.24
C SER A 62 0.59 5.33 4.25
N ALA A 63 1.19 5.11 3.07
CA ALA A 63 0.62 4.23 2.04
C ALA A 63 0.60 2.76 2.47
N ALA A 64 1.72 2.28 3.03
CA ALA A 64 1.84 0.92 3.56
C ALA A 64 0.77 0.60 4.61
N GLN A 65 0.53 1.52 5.55
CA GLN A 65 -0.46 1.37 6.63
C GLN A 65 -1.90 1.28 6.12
N ARG A 66 -2.21 1.88 4.97
CA ARG A 66 -3.56 1.81 4.38
C ARG A 66 -3.85 0.43 3.78
N VAL A 67 -2.84 -0.22 3.22
CA VAL A 67 -2.98 -1.45 2.42
C VAL A 67 -2.58 -2.71 3.19
N GLY A 68 -1.78 -2.58 4.25
CA GLY A 68 -1.38 -3.71 5.09
C GLY A 68 -0.74 -3.30 6.42
N GLU A 69 0.15 -4.16 6.92
CA GLU A 69 0.81 -3.97 8.22
C GLU A 69 2.19 -3.33 8.03
N LEU A 70 2.33 -2.08 8.46
CA LEU A 70 3.63 -1.43 8.62
C LEU A 70 4.27 -1.91 9.93
N VAL A 71 5.50 -2.41 9.85
CA VAL A 71 6.24 -2.93 11.01
C VAL A 71 7.20 -1.87 11.53
N SER A 72 8.01 -1.28 10.66
CA SER A 72 8.97 -0.25 11.05
C SER A 72 9.34 0.68 9.89
N THR A 73 9.85 1.86 10.24
CA THR A 73 10.38 2.85 9.29
C THR A 73 11.66 3.44 9.88
N HIS A 74 12.66 3.70 9.05
CA HIS A 74 13.88 4.34 9.50
C HIS A 74 14.54 5.18 8.41
N VAL A 75 15.21 6.25 8.82
CA VAL A 75 16.04 7.08 7.93
C VAL A 75 17.40 7.21 8.57
N ILE A 76 18.44 6.90 7.80
CA ILE A 76 19.83 7.11 8.17
C ILE A 76 20.35 8.28 7.31
N PRO A 77 20.42 9.52 7.87
CA PRO A 77 20.80 10.72 7.12
C PRO A 77 22.18 10.65 6.48
N LYS A 78 23.12 10.01 7.18
CA LYS A 78 24.51 9.87 6.77
C LYS A 78 25.00 8.48 7.19
N PRO A 79 24.78 7.45 6.35
CA PRO A 79 25.34 6.12 6.59
C PRO A 79 26.87 6.18 6.68
N ASP A 80 27.46 5.29 7.48
CA ASP A 80 28.92 5.16 7.54
C ASP A 80 29.48 4.67 6.18
N ASP A 81 30.66 5.14 5.79
CA ASP A 81 31.28 4.76 4.52
C ASP A 81 31.51 3.25 4.40
N SER A 82 31.66 2.54 5.53
CA SER A 82 31.78 1.08 5.56
C SER A 82 30.52 0.37 5.07
N LEU A 83 29.35 1.00 5.17
CA LEU A 83 28.08 0.44 4.70
C LEU A 83 27.96 0.45 3.17
N VAL A 84 28.75 1.27 2.47
CA VAL A 84 28.77 1.30 0.99
C VAL A 84 29.18 -0.07 0.42
N LYS A 85 29.96 -0.86 1.17
CA LYS A 85 30.32 -2.24 0.75
C LYS A 85 29.12 -3.18 0.74
N LEU A 86 28.15 -2.95 1.63
CA LEU A 86 26.91 -3.73 1.73
C LEU A 86 25.82 -3.17 0.82
N PHE A 87 25.84 -1.87 0.59
CA PHE A 87 24.90 -1.14 -0.26
C PHE A 87 25.69 -0.24 -1.23
N PRO A 88 26.21 -0.79 -2.33
CA PRO A 88 26.96 -0.04 -3.33
C PRO A 88 26.22 1.20 -3.87
N GLU A 89 24.89 1.14 -3.81
CA GLU A 89 23.95 2.20 -4.19
C GLU A 89 24.06 3.46 -3.32
N LEU A 90 24.68 3.39 -2.15
CA LEU A 90 24.95 4.55 -1.32
C LEU A 90 26.02 5.46 -1.92
N SER A 91 26.82 4.96 -2.88
CA SER A 91 27.80 5.79 -3.58
C SER A 91 27.13 6.73 -4.58
N GLU A 92 27.61 7.97 -4.65
CA GLU A 92 27.16 9.02 -5.59
C GLU A 92 27.50 8.71 -7.06
N LYS A 93 28.14 7.58 -7.35
CA LYS A 93 28.36 7.20 -8.75
C LYS A 93 27.00 6.91 -9.35
N GLU A 94 26.50 7.84 -10.16
CA GLU A 94 25.42 7.60 -11.11
C GLU A 94 25.71 6.24 -11.73
N THR A 95 24.97 5.24 -11.29
CA THR A 95 25.00 3.94 -11.94
C THR A 95 24.29 4.23 -13.24
N GLU A 96 25.07 4.51 -14.29
CA GLU A 96 24.61 4.33 -15.66
C GLU A 96 23.84 3.02 -15.63
N LEU A 97 22.52 3.11 -15.85
CA LEU A 97 21.67 1.94 -15.97
C LEU A 97 22.41 1.00 -16.92
N PRO A 98 22.74 -0.25 -16.54
CA PRO A 98 23.40 -1.13 -17.47
C PRO A 98 22.46 -1.32 -18.66
N GLU A 99 22.81 -0.72 -19.80
CA GLU A 99 22.14 -0.95 -21.10
C GLU A 99 22.09 -2.44 -21.45
N LYS A 100 22.87 -3.27 -20.74
CA LYS A 100 23.05 -4.71 -20.95
C LYS A 100 21.94 -5.65 -20.46
N LEU A 101 20.82 -5.17 -19.94
CA LEU A 101 19.65 -6.03 -19.66
C LEU A 101 18.63 -6.10 -20.80
N ILE A 102 18.94 -5.51 -21.95
CA ILE A 102 18.36 -5.89 -23.24
C ILE A 102 19.41 -6.72 -23.99
N SER A 103 19.85 -7.82 -23.40
CA SER A 103 20.40 -8.93 -24.19
C SER A 103 19.24 -9.85 -24.52
N ASP A 104 19.06 -10.06 -25.80
CA ASP A 104 18.00 -10.85 -26.42
C ASP A 104 17.84 -12.24 -25.79
N GLU A 105 16.98 -12.38 -24.78
CA GLU A 105 16.25 -13.64 -24.62
C GLU A 105 14.91 -13.47 -25.33
N GLU A 106 14.87 -13.99 -26.55
CA GLU A 106 13.65 -14.20 -27.31
C GLU A 106 12.65 -14.97 -26.44
N PHE A 107 11.60 -14.30 -25.98
CA PHE A 107 10.42 -15.01 -25.52
C PHE A 107 9.93 -15.87 -26.69
N PRO A 108 9.82 -17.21 -26.55
CA PRO A 108 9.41 -18.07 -27.65
C PRO A 108 8.05 -17.61 -28.16
N ALA A 109 7.99 -17.34 -29.46
CA ALA A 109 6.82 -16.83 -30.16
C ALA A 109 5.63 -17.78 -30.01
N GLY A 110 4.75 -17.46 -29.06
CA GLY A 110 3.38 -17.98 -29.02
C GLY A 110 2.51 -17.12 -29.94
N ASP A 111 2.24 -17.62 -31.13
CA ASP A 111 1.34 -17.06 -32.12
C ASP A 111 -0.07 -16.82 -31.55
N ASN A 112 -0.51 -15.56 -31.55
CA ASN A 112 -1.90 -15.15 -31.80
C ASN A 112 -1.98 -13.61 -31.81
N ARG A 113 -1.60 -13.02 -32.95
CA ARG A 113 -1.94 -11.63 -33.26
C ARG A 113 -3.44 -11.51 -33.52
N ARG A 114 -4.12 -10.63 -32.80
CA ARG A 114 -5.22 -9.83 -33.37
C ARG A 114 -4.84 -8.36 -33.20
N GLU A 115 -4.36 -7.78 -34.30
CA GLU A 115 -4.12 -6.34 -34.43
C GLU A 115 -5.48 -5.61 -34.37
N LEU A 116 -5.66 -4.78 -33.35
CA LEU A 116 -6.67 -3.72 -33.37
C LEU A 116 -5.92 -2.42 -33.60
N GLU A 117 -5.88 -1.97 -34.86
CA GLU A 117 -5.31 -0.68 -35.23
C GLU A 117 -6.18 0.46 -34.66
N VAL A 118 -5.56 1.37 -33.91
CA VAL A 118 -6.12 2.70 -33.65
C VAL A 118 -5.07 3.74 -34.05
N PRO A 119 -5.39 4.67 -34.98
CA PRO A 119 -4.37 5.48 -35.64
C PRO A 119 -3.97 6.69 -34.78
N VAL A 120 -2.69 6.81 -34.43
CA VAL A 120 -2.15 8.04 -33.82
C VAL A 120 -1.67 8.98 -34.92
N LYS A 121 -2.44 10.04 -35.19
CA LYS A 121 -2.03 11.13 -36.09
C LYS A 121 -0.80 11.85 -35.53
N ARG A 122 0.28 11.81 -36.31
CA ARG A 122 1.56 12.49 -36.11
C ARG A 122 1.39 13.99 -36.40
N VAL A 123 1.50 14.85 -35.39
CA VAL A 123 1.62 16.31 -35.59
C VAL A 123 3.08 16.73 -35.44
N ILE A 124 3.55 17.39 -36.48
CA ILE A 124 4.90 17.84 -36.76
C ILE A 124 5.32 18.95 -35.77
N LYS A 125 6.46 18.79 -35.08
CA LYS A 125 7.12 19.91 -34.36
C LYS A 125 7.78 20.84 -35.38
N ARG A 126 7.16 21.99 -35.67
CA ARG A 126 7.83 23.17 -36.25
C ARG A 126 8.20 24.15 -35.13
N GLY A 127 9.48 24.53 -35.08
CA GLY A 127 9.97 25.89 -34.78
C GLY A 127 9.59 26.55 -33.45
N VAL A 128 10.61 26.73 -32.61
CA VAL A 128 10.63 27.59 -31.42
C VAL A 128 10.18 29.03 -31.75
N LYS A 129 9.33 29.63 -30.91
CA LYS A 129 9.34 31.07 -30.67
C LYS A 129 9.01 31.38 -29.21
N ARG A 130 10.00 31.92 -28.48
CA ARG A 130 9.81 32.54 -27.15
C ARG A 130 8.76 33.65 -27.27
N ARG A 131 7.78 33.65 -26.37
CA ARG A 131 6.97 34.83 -26.04
C ARG A 131 7.00 35.01 -24.52
N THR A 132 7.21 36.26 -24.15
CA THR A 132 7.50 36.83 -22.85
C THR A 132 6.29 36.81 -21.91
N GLU A 133 6.59 36.79 -20.62
CA GLU A 133 5.67 37.05 -19.50
C GLU A 133 4.94 38.39 -19.69
N SER A 134 3.65 38.35 -19.97
CA SER A 134 2.65 39.36 -19.59
C SER A 134 1.33 39.00 -20.26
N GLU A 135 0.23 39.19 -19.51
CA GLU A 135 -1.18 39.06 -19.92
C GLU A 135 -1.82 37.67 -19.79
N ILE A 136 -2.28 37.32 -18.58
CA ILE A 136 -3.67 36.90 -18.33
C ILE A 136 -4.13 37.49 -16.97
N LYS A 137 -5.25 38.21 -16.97
CA LYS A 137 -5.89 38.84 -15.80
C LYS A 137 -6.58 37.80 -14.89
N PRO A 138 -6.75 38.08 -13.58
CA PRO A 138 -7.43 37.18 -12.66
C PRO A 138 -8.95 37.41 -12.73
N GLU A 139 -9.72 36.38 -13.08
CA GLU A 139 -11.16 36.36 -12.78
C GLU A 139 -11.43 35.36 -11.66
N LEU A 140 -11.92 35.93 -10.56
CA LEU A 140 -12.46 35.26 -9.39
C LEU A 140 -13.56 34.27 -9.78
N PHE A 141 -13.43 33.03 -9.33
CA PHE A 141 -14.59 32.23 -8.98
C PHE A 141 -14.57 32.00 -7.47
N ASP A 142 -15.35 32.84 -6.79
CA ASP A 142 -15.73 32.69 -5.40
C ASP A 142 -16.61 31.44 -5.26
N ARG A 143 -16.04 30.35 -4.75
CA ARG A 143 -16.82 29.28 -4.11
C ARG A 143 -16.07 28.84 -2.86
N LYS A 144 -16.72 29.11 -1.73
CA LYS A 144 -16.44 28.58 -0.39
C LYS A 144 -15.86 27.17 -0.47
N THR A 145 -14.74 26.97 0.20
CA THR A 145 -14.13 25.66 0.44
C THR A 145 -15.12 24.76 1.18
N GLU A 146 -15.91 23.99 0.45
CA GLU A 146 -16.51 22.78 1.00
C GLU A 146 -15.37 21.79 1.24
N SER A 147 -15.34 21.20 2.43
CA SER A 147 -14.29 20.25 2.77
C SER A 147 -14.41 19.05 1.84
N THR A 148 -13.29 18.40 1.53
CA THR A 148 -13.23 17.16 0.74
C THR A 148 -14.17 16.08 1.29
N SER A 149 -14.48 16.13 2.58
CA SER A 149 -15.45 15.26 3.24
C SER A 149 -16.88 15.47 2.73
N ASP A 150 -17.27 16.72 2.46
CA ASP A 150 -18.63 17.07 2.04
C ASP A 150 -18.90 16.63 0.59
N THR A 151 -17.89 16.73 -0.28
CA THR A 151 -17.96 16.22 -1.66
C THR A 151 -18.08 14.69 -1.69
N ILE A 152 -17.31 14.00 -0.86
CA ILE A 152 -17.36 12.52 -0.75
C ILE A 152 -18.74 12.09 -0.22
N SER A 153 -19.29 12.81 0.76
CA SER A 153 -20.59 12.49 1.37
C SER A 153 -21.74 12.72 0.40
N ARG A 154 -21.66 13.77 -0.43
CA ARG A 154 -22.66 14.08 -1.47
C ARG A 154 -22.63 13.05 -2.61
N LEU A 155 -21.44 12.68 -3.10
CA LEU A 155 -21.25 11.63 -4.12
C LEU A 155 -21.73 10.25 -3.63
N ARG A 156 -21.52 9.93 -2.35
CA ARG A 156 -21.99 8.67 -1.75
C ARG A 156 -23.52 8.62 -1.64
N LYS A 157 -24.16 9.77 -1.39
CA LYS A 157 -25.62 9.93 -1.31
C LYS A 157 -26.29 9.88 -2.69
N GLU A 158 -25.65 10.46 -3.71
CA GLU A 158 -26.15 10.45 -5.10
C GLU A 158 -26.03 9.08 -5.78
N ALA A 159 -24.99 8.29 -5.46
CA ALA A 159 -24.72 7.02 -6.13
C ALA A 159 -25.50 5.82 -5.59
N LEU A 160 -25.91 5.83 -4.31
CA LEU A 160 -26.34 4.60 -3.61
C LEU A 160 -27.72 4.68 -2.93
N GLY A 161 -28.37 5.85 -2.89
CA GLY A 161 -29.60 6.02 -2.12
C GLY A 161 -29.40 5.82 -0.61
N GLU A 162 -30.42 6.15 0.19
CA GLU A 162 -30.31 6.10 1.66
C GLU A 162 -30.17 4.66 2.17
N GLN A 163 -28.97 4.31 2.63
CA GLN A 163 -28.75 3.21 3.55
C GLN A 163 -28.58 3.79 4.96
N PRO A 164 -29.16 3.15 6.01
CA PRO A 164 -29.08 3.65 7.37
C PRO A 164 -27.62 3.71 7.84
N GLU A 165 -27.29 4.77 8.57
CA GLU A 165 -25.97 5.00 9.16
C GLU A 165 -25.55 3.80 10.01
N ILE A 166 -24.51 3.08 9.57
CA ILE A 166 -23.82 2.12 10.43
C ILE A 166 -22.87 2.94 11.30
N GLU A 167 -23.34 3.29 12.51
CA GLU A 167 -22.47 3.75 13.59
C GLU A 167 -21.27 2.81 13.72
N SER A 168 -20.08 3.40 13.83
CA SER A 168 -18.85 2.68 14.14
C SER A 168 -19.07 1.89 15.44
N PRO A 169 -18.96 0.55 15.46
CA PRO A 169 -19.26 -0.18 16.69
C PRO A 169 -18.17 0.11 17.72
N ARG A 170 -18.50 0.97 18.69
CA ARG A 170 -17.90 0.94 20.01
C ARG A 170 -17.92 -0.52 20.49
N GLN A 171 -16.79 -0.97 21.03
CA GLN A 171 -16.62 -2.28 21.64
C GLN A 171 -17.81 -2.62 22.54
N LYS A 172 -18.73 -3.46 22.04
CA LYS A 172 -19.63 -4.23 22.89
C LYS A 172 -19.03 -5.62 22.98
N VAL A 173 -18.43 -5.89 24.14
CA VAL A 173 -18.18 -7.26 24.59
C VAL A 173 -19.56 -7.92 24.68
N LEU A 174 -19.86 -8.81 23.73
CA LEU A 174 -21.10 -9.59 23.75
C LEU A 174 -20.95 -10.62 24.87
N THR A 175 -21.51 -10.30 26.04
CA THR A 175 -21.66 -11.23 27.15
C THR A 175 -22.86 -12.11 26.88
N GLY A 176 -22.64 -13.39 26.57
CA GLY A 176 -23.68 -14.40 26.43
C GLY A 176 -23.63 -15.18 25.12
N LYS A 177 -24.00 -16.47 25.21
CA LYS A 177 -24.06 -17.43 24.10
C LYS A 177 -24.89 -16.86 22.93
N PRO A 178 -24.34 -16.76 21.71
CA PRO A 178 -25.12 -16.40 20.54
C PRO A 178 -26.21 -17.44 20.28
N PRO A 179 -27.40 -17.05 19.79
CA PRO A 179 -28.44 -17.99 19.38
C PRO A 179 -27.89 -19.01 18.37
N GLU A 180 -28.24 -20.29 18.55
CA GLU A 180 -27.70 -21.40 17.74
C GLU A 180 -28.01 -21.25 16.24
N GLU A 181 -29.15 -20.64 15.91
CA GLU A 181 -29.56 -20.32 14.54
C GLU A 181 -28.67 -19.28 13.85
N GLU A 182 -28.02 -18.39 14.62
CA GLU A 182 -27.10 -17.40 14.06
C GLU A 182 -25.74 -18.03 13.74
N LEU A 183 -25.28 -18.97 14.57
CA LEU A 183 -24.00 -19.66 14.40
C LEU A 183 -23.94 -20.49 13.11
N LEU A 184 -25.06 -21.08 12.71
CA LEU A 184 -25.16 -21.85 11.47
C LEU A 184 -25.10 -20.98 10.21
N LYS A 185 -25.37 -19.67 10.30
CA LYS A 185 -25.28 -18.76 9.15
C LYS A 185 -23.87 -18.21 8.93
N LEU A 186 -22.99 -18.31 9.92
CA LEU A 186 -21.65 -17.71 9.88
C LEU A 186 -20.64 -18.57 9.15
N ASN A 187 -19.78 -17.97 8.31
CA ASN A 187 -18.65 -18.67 7.69
C ASN A 187 -17.52 -18.97 8.71
N VAL A 188 -16.54 -19.80 8.32
CA VAL A 188 -15.44 -20.23 9.21
C VAL A 188 -14.63 -19.04 9.73
N HIS A 189 -14.43 -18.00 8.92
CA HIS A 189 -13.70 -16.81 9.35
C HIS A 189 -14.47 -16.02 10.42
N GLN A 190 -15.79 -15.89 10.26
CA GLN A 190 -16.67 -15.26 11.23
C GLN A 190 -16.73 -16.07 12.55
N LEU A 191 -16.84 -17.40 12.48
CA LEU A 191 -16.79 -18.28 13.65
C LEU A 191 -15.45 -18.15 14.40
N ARG A 192 -14.32 -18.08 13.67
CA ARG A 192 -12.99 -17.85 14.28
C ARG A 192 -12.86 -16.48 14.91
N ARG A 193 -13.46 -15.44 14.31
CA ARG A 193 -13.48 -14.09 14.88
C ARG A 193 -14.28 -14.07 16.17
N LEU A 194 -15.47 -14.67 16.16
CA LEU A 194 -16.35 -14.80 17.32
C LEU A 194 -15.69 -15.61 18.45
N ALA A 195 -14.97 -16.69 18.11
CA ALA A 195 -14.25 -17.51 19.08
C ALA A 195 -13.14 -16.72 19.81
N ARG A 196 -12.48 -15.78 19.13
CA ARG A 196 -11.45 -14.91 19.76
C ARG A 196 -12.05 -13.83 20.64
N SER A 197 -13.27 -13.38 20.35
CA SER A 197 -13.98 -12.37 21.14
C SER A 197 -14.84 -12.96 22.26
N THR A 198 -15.02 -14.29 22.30
CA THR A 198 -15.78 -14.98 23.34
C THR A 198 -14.88 -15.26 24.54
N GLU A 199 -15.23 -14.71 25.69
CA GLU A 199 -14.52 -14.99 26.93
C GLU A 199 -14.69 -16.47 27.34
N GLY A 200 -13.62 -17.12 27.78
CA GLY A 200 -13.66 -18.53 28.18
C GLY A 200 -13.77 -19.55 27.03
N PHE A 201 -13.54 -19.16 25.77
CA PHE A 201 -13.59 -20.11 24.65
C PHE A 201 -12.58 -21.27 24.84
N PRO A 202 -12.95 -22.55 24.59
CA PRO A 202 -12.13 -23.72 24.96
C PRO A 202 -10.76 -23.83 24.28
N ILE A 203 -10.58 -23.19 23.12
CA ILE A 203 -9.34 -23.19 22.35
C ILE A 203 -8.86 -21.76 22.09
N LYS A 204 -7.54 -21.53 21.94
CA LYS A 204 -6.98 -20.17 21.78
C LYS A 204 -5.96 -20.07 20.64
N GLY A 205 -5.74 -18.83 20.16
CA GLY A 205 -4.65 -18.49 19.23
C GLY A 205 -4.59 -19.37 17.98
N ARG A 206 -3.47 -20.10 17.81
CA ARG A 206 -3.22 -20.95 16.63
C ARG A 206 -4.24 -22.09 16.50
N GLN A 207 -4.82 -22.57 17.60
CA GLN A 207 -5.83 -23.62 17.58
C GLN A 207 -7.12 -23.13 16.92
N ILE A 208 -7.55 -21.88 17.19
CA ILE A 208 -8.70 -21.26 16.50
C ILE A 208 -8.41 -21.13 15.00
N SER A 209 -7.20 -20.71 14.63
CA SER A 209 -6.83 -20.54 13.22
C SER A 209 -6.81 -21.86 12.43
N LYS A 210 -6.55 -23.00 13.08
CA LYS A 210 -6.55 -24.33 12.45
C LYS A 210 -7.89 -25.06 12.54
N ALA A 211 -8.79 -24.68 13.45
CA ALA A 211 -10.08 -25.33 13.62
C ALA A 211 -10.96 -25.17 12.36
N ASN A 212 -11.62 -26.26 11.95
CA ASN A 212 -12.60 -26.23 10.87
C ASN A 212 -13.96 -25.75 11.39
N ARG A 213 -14.95 -25.64 10.50
CA ARG A 213 -16.29 -25.15 10.84
C ARG A 213 -16.94 -25.97 11.96
N ASP A 214 -16.93 -27.28 11.81
CA ASP A 214 -17.66 -28.20 12.69
C ASP A 214 -17.05 -28.26 14.09
N THR A 215 -15.71 -28.24 14.17
CA THR A 215 -14.99 -28.11 15.45
C THR A 215 -15.34 -26.80 16.16
N LEU A 216 -15.49 -25.69 15.44
CA LEU A 216 -15.87 -24.42 16.07
C LEU A 216 -17.31 -24.46 16.58
N LEU A 217 -18.24 -24.99 15.79
CA LEU A 217 -19.65 -25.12 16.17
C LEU A 217 -19.82 -26.03 17.38
N SER A 218 -19.08 -27.14 17.49
CA SER A 218 -19.16 -28.03 18.66
C SER A 218 -18.67 -27.35 19.94
N TYR A 219 -17.62 -26.54 19.87
CA TYR A 219 -17.17 -25.73 21.00
C TYR A 219 -18.19 -24.65 21.40
N PHE A 220 -18.85 -24.01 20.42
CA PHE A 220 -19.93 -23.07 20.72
C PHE A 220 -21.17 -23.75 21.32
N ALA A 221 -21.51 -24.96 20.88
CA ALA A 221 -22.61 -25.74 21.44
C ALA A 221 -22.35 -26.13 22.90
N GLY A 222 -21.09 -26.45 23.23
CA GLY A 222 -20.63 -26.85 24.57
C GLY A 222 -20.40 -25.71 25.57
N LEU A 223 -20.51 -24.44 25.15
CA LEU A 223 -20.50 -23.31 26.08
C LEU A 223 -21.83 -23.23 26.85
N LYS A 224 -21.72 -23.20 28.18
CA LYS A 224 -22.84 -22.98 29.11
C LYS A 224 -23.09 -21.49 29.31
#